data_AF-A0A3D5IUR8-F1
#
_entry.id   AF-A0A3D5IUR8-F1
#
_cell.length_a   1.000
_cell.length_b   1.000
_cell.length_c   1.000
_cell.angle_alpha   90.00
_cell.angle_beta   90.00
_cell.angle_gamma   90.00
#
_symmetry.space_group_name_H-M   'P 1'
#
loop_
_entity.id
_entity.type
_entity.pdbx_description
1 polymer ?
#
loop_
_entity_poly.entity_id
_entity_poly.type
_entity_poly.pdbx_seq_one_letter_code
_entity_poly.pdbx_strand_id
1 'polypeptide(L)'
;MAKYNYVNKSRLINTKAKITVQYFGDTHFGSLEQIDKTSLRSLLKKYPFLRMKDILAFSETTIAPRYTAYLFLNEYGKDIDTLEFPIKDTLAKSVLFQTANNQKRAYLLLIRQDSITMKSVINDGEEILKSIRFKIDSSNALTYSSVFENVRDDINYLRASKKLINAPVEDSLGQDWMQYQFLTTINSFVQNNIMYDSLINVFEQKRIRKQKINIASIDTSKIYHDTAAFSKISQESKSTNVVMVNENHWYPKHRIFTIQLLKKLKKNGFNYLALEALSSSFQASKITEERPYPTLSAGYYIQEPYFAHLIRIAKELGYKIIAYESSDMAVDRELGQAKKLAAIIENDPKAKILVHAGIDHILEKPTKNGRRMAVYLKEITGINPLTINQVEIIDKTTNGLTLIPFDELPPGQEKINDYYAINNIPTNLKNTYPEKEFKNYKLNLRNFNLETTLLAKIYNKEEFDIYKKNAVPVLNLKTKNSDDLEIALPVNDYVLIVLGEQGETSKGEISLKEEI
;
A
#
# COMPACT_ATOMS: atom_id res chain seq x y z
N MET A 1 -14.02 24.82 -14.89
CA MET A 1 -13.12 23.72 -15.30
C MET A 1 -12.40 23.06 -14.12
N ALA A 2 -12.04 23.78 -13.05
CA ALA A 2 -11.24 23.26 -11.93
C ALA A 2 -11.78 21.99 -11.23
N LYS A 3 -13.09 21.76 -11.18
CA LYS A 3 -13.67 20.53 -10.59
C LYS A 3 -13.25 19.22 -11.30
N TYR A 4 -12.70 19.32 -12.52
CA TYR A 4 -12.17 18.18 -13.28
C TYR A 4 -10.65 18.02 -13.13
N ASN A 5 -10.03 18.74 -12.20
CA ASN A 5 -8.62 18.60 -11.89
C ASN A 5 -8.38 17.32 -11.09
N TYR A 6 -7.28 16.66 -11.45
CA TYR A 6 -6.64 15.62 -10.66
C TYR A 6 -5.17 16.02 -10.46
N VAL A 7 -4.69 15.91 -9.22
CA VAL A 7 -3.32 16.25 -8.85
C VAL A 7 -2.58 14.98 -8.45
N ASN A 8 -1.47 14.69 -9.14
CA ASN A 8 -0.55 13.61 -8.79
C ASN A 8 0.84 14.17 -8.50
N LYS A 9 1.25 14.23 -7.22
CA LYS A 9 2.43 15.00 -6.78
C LYS A 9 2.35 16.45 -7.28
N SER A 10 3.37 16.93 -7.99
CA SER A 10 3.41 18.26 -8.60
C SER A 10 2.77 18.33 -9.98
N ARG A 11 2.06 17.29 -10.41
CA ARG A 11 1.44 17.22 -11.74
C ARG A 11 -0.05 17.51 -11.67
N LEU A 12 -0.51 18.46 -12.49
CA LEU A 12 -1.92 18.77 -12.69
C LEU A 12 -2.43 18.14 -13.98
N ILE A 13 -3.57 17.46 -13.92
CA ILE A 13 -4.30 16.94 -15.08
C ILE A 13 -5.73 17.44 -15.00
N ASN A 14 -6.25 18.04 -16.06
CA ASN A 14 -7.67 18.35 -16.19
C ASN A 14 -8.26 17.55 -17.35
N THR A 15 -9.13 16.60 -17.03
CA THR A 15 -9.69 15.65 -18.01
C THR A 15 -10.66 16.31 -18.97
N LYS A 16 -11.45 17.29 -18.51
CA LYS A 16 -12.44 17.98 -19.34
C LYS A 16 -11.78 18.90 -20.35
N ALA A 17 -10.80 19.69 -19.90
CA ALA A 17 -10.03 20.58 -20.74
C ALA A 17 -8.91 19.85 -21.51
N LYS A 18 -8.66 18.57 -21.23
CA LYS A 18 -7.55 17.77 -21.79
C LYS A 18 -6.22 18.51 -21.70
N ILE A 19 -5.89 19.02 -20.52
CA ILE A 19 -4.64 19.74 -20.28
C ILE A 19 -3.85 19.07 -19.17
N THR A 20 -2.54 18.96 -19.36
CA THR A 20 -1.61 18.52 -18.31
C THR A 20 -0.52 19.55 -18.11
N VAL A 21 -0.09 19.73 -16.87
CA VAL A 21 0.97 20.68 -16.47
C VAL A 21 1.84 20.04 -15.40
N GLN A 22 3.16 20.13 -15.56
CA GLN A 22 4.13 19.65 -14.59
C GLN A 22 4.72 20.84 -13.84
N TYR A 23 4.58 20.84 -12.52
CA TYR A 23 5.20 21.83 -11.63
C TYR A 23 6.43 21.23 -10.92
N PHE A 24 7.16 22.05 -10.19
CA PHE A 24 8.27 21.61 -9.35
C PHE A 24 7.80 20.79 -8.15
N GLY A 25 8.65 19.87 -7.67
CA GLY A 25 8.28 18.86 -6.67
C GLY A 25 7.82 19.41 -5.32
N ASP A 26 8.16 20.67 -5.01
CA ASP A 26 7.80 21.38 -3.78
C ASP A 26 6.49 22.19 -3.90
N THR A 27 5.81 22.10 -5.06
CA THR A 27 4.53 22.75 -5.34
C THR A 27 3.39 22.03 -4.63
N HIS A 28 2.59 22.79 -3.88
CA HIS A 28 1.38 22.33 -3.19
C HIS A 28 0.15 23.00 -3.81
N PHE A 29 -0.83 22.19 -4.23
CA PHE A 29 -2.08 22.70 -4.79
C PHE A 29 -3.09 23.02 -3.69
N GLY A 30 -3.65 24.23 -3.72
CA GLY A 30 -4.70 24.65 -2.81
C GLY A 30 -6.10 24.57 -3.43
N SER A 31 -7.13 24.67 -2.58
CA SER A 31 -8.51 24.87 -3.03
C SER A 31 -8.68 26.29 -3.57
N LEU A 32 -9.51 26.46 -4.60
CA LEU A 32 -9.86 27.79 -5.11
C LEU A 32 -10.58 28.65 -4.07
N GLU A 33 -11.12 28.04 -3.01
CA GLU A 33 -11.74 28.73 -1.88
C GLU A 33 -10.72 29.42 -0.97
N GLN A 34 -9.47 28.95 -0.96
CA GLN A 34 -8.37 29.50 -0.17
C GLN A 34 -7.76 30.76 -0.81
N ILE A 35 -8.12 31.07 -2.05
CA ILE A 35 -7.60 32.24 -2.77
C ILE A 35 -8.10 33.52 -2.10
N ASP A 36 -7.19 34.43 -1.78
CA ASP A 36 -7.54 35.82 -1.47
C ASP A 36 -8.10 36.52 -2.72
N LYS A 37 -9.42 36.47 -2.85
CA LYS A 37 -10.16 37.03 -3.99
C LYS A 37 -9.99 38.55 -4.09
N THR A 38 -9.75 39.25 -2.99
CA THR A 38 -9.63 40.72 -2.99
C THR A 38 -8.30 41.13 -3.58
N SER A 39 -7.20 40.56 -3.06
CA SER A 39 -5.85 40.83 -3.55
C SER A 39 -5.69 40.41 -5.01
N LEU A 40 -6.18 39.21 -5.37
CA LEU A 40 -6.09 38.74 -6.75
C LEU A 40 -6.91 39.61 -7.72
N ARG A 41 -8.15 40.02 -7.36
CA ARG A 41 -8.94 40.93 -8.21
C ARG A 41 -8.24 42.26 -8.45
N SER A 42 -7.58 42.82 -7.44
CA SER A 42 -6.81 44.05 -7.58
C SER A 42 -5.69 43.89 -8.62
N LEU A 43 -4.94 42.79 -8.53
CA LEU A 43 -3.88 42.46 -9.47
C LEU A 43 -4.41 42.22 -10.90
N LEU A 44 -5.53 41.50 -11.03
CA LEU A 44 -6.14 41.19 -12.32
C LEU A 44 -6.68 42.41 -13.08
N LYS A 45 -6.88 43.57 -12.44
CA LYS A 45 -7.23 44.82 -13.16
C LYS A 45 -6.20 45.19 -14.23
N LYS A 46 -4.95 44.77 -14.08
CA LYS A 46 -3.86 44.98 -15.04
C LYS A 46 -3.95 44.03 -16.25
N TYR A 47 -4.66 42.93 -16.12
CA TYR A 47 -4.80 41.87 -17.13
C TYR A 47 -6.28 41.68 -17.46
N PRO A 48 -6.90 42.60 -18.24
CA PRO A 48 -8.36 42.63 -18.44
C PRO A 48 -8.93 41.37 -19.13
N PHE A 49 -8.09 40.57 -19.75
CA PHE A 49 -8.43 39.29 -20.39
C PHE A 49 -8.43 38.09 -19.43
N LEU A 50 -7.98 38.26 -18.17
CA LEU A 50 -8.02 37.23 -17.13
C LEU A 50 -9.20 37.47 -16.20
N ARG A 51 -9.98 36.41 -15.94
CA ARG A 51 -11.11 36.48 -15.01
C ARG A 51 -10.98 35.39 -13.95
N MET A 52 -11.46 35.69 -12.75
CA MET A 52 -11.46 34.72 -11.63
C MET A 52 -12.12 33.38 -11.98
N LYS A 53 -13.17 33.41 -12.82
CA LYS A 53 -13.89 32.19 -13.25
C LYS A 53 -13.06 31.28 -14.17
N ASP A 54 -12.01 31.82 -14.79
CA ASP A 54 -11.14 31.11 -15.72
C ASP A 54 -9.93 30.47 -15.00
N ILE A 55 -9.82 30.65 -13.67
CA ILE A 55 -8.79 29.98 -12.87
C ILE A 55 -9.04 28.47 -12.93
N LEU A 56 -8.05 27.78 -13.50
CA LEU A 56 -7.99 26.34 -13.56
C LEU A 56 -7.39 25.76 -12.29
N ALA A 57 -6.29 26.30 -11.79
CA ALA A 57 -5.61 25.83 -10.58
C ALA A 57 -4.90 26.94 -9.82
N PHE A 58 -4.71 26.71 -8.52
CA PHE A 58 -3.97 27.54 -7.58
C PHE A 58 -2.97 26.66 -6.83
N SER A 59 -1.73 27.12 -6.73
CA SER A 59 -0.67 26.41 -6.01
C SER A 59 0.38 27.34 -5.43
N GLU A 60 1.16 26.82 -4.49
CA GLU A 60 2.24 27.55 -3.80
C GLU A 60 3.48 26.66 -3.67
N THR A 61 4.67 27.25 -3.78
CA THR A 61 5.94 26.56 -3.51
C THR A 61 6.33 26.68 -2.05
N THR A 62 6.93 25.62 -1.51
CA THR A 62 7.35 25.55 -0.10
C THR A 62 8.84 25.82 0.08
N ILE A 63 9.63 25.65 -0.98
CA ILE A 63 11.06 25.89 -1.02
C ILE A 63 11.32 27.12 -1.91
N ALA A 64 12.43 27.80 -1.65
CA ALA A 64 12.90 28.90 -2.48
C ALA A 64 13.16 28.44 -3.94
N PRO A 65 12.75 29.23 -4.96
CA PRO A 65 12.01 30.48 -4.86
C PRO A 65 10.53 30.27 -4.50
N ARG A 66 10.07 30.97 -3.46
CA ARG A 66 8.69 30.91 -3.01
C ARG A 66 7.80 31.83 -3.84
N TYR A 67 6.77 31.26 -4.43
CA TYR A 67 5.77 31.99 -5.18
C TYR A 67 4.40 31.32 -5.08
N THR A 68 3.38 32.13 -5.29
CA THR A 68 2.02 31.67 -5.56
C THR A 68 1.81 31.60 -7.06
N ALA A 69 1.26 30.50 -7.56
CA ALA A 69 0.96 30.28 -8.97
C ALA A 69 -0.55 30.19 -9.21
N TYR A 70 -1.02 30.91 -10.22
CA TYR A 70 -2.38 30.80 -10.74
C TYR A 70 -2.33 30.39 -12.20
N LEU A 71 -2.93 29.25 -12.52
CA LEU A 71 -3.11 28.79 -13.89
C LEU A 71 -4.52 29.16 -14.33
N PHE A 72 -4.64 29.97 -15.38
CA PHE A 72 -5.89 30.31 -16.05
C PHE A 72 -5.98 29.55 -17.36
N LEU A 73 -7.21 29.20 -17.76
CA LEU A 73 -7.48 28.59 -19.05
C LEU A 73 -8.67 29.27 -19.72
N ASN A 74 -8.42 29.83 -20.90
CA ASN A 74 -9.44 30.41 -21.75
C ASN A 74 -9.67 29.50 -22.98
N GLU A 75 -10.94 29.32 -23.33
CA GLU A 75 -11.37 28.61 -24.54
C GLU A 75 -12.02 29.61 -25.52
N TYR A 76 -11.69 29.49 -26.80
CA TYR A 76 -12.11 30.39 -27.87
C TYR A 76 -12.88 29.62 -28.94
N GLY A 77 -13.82 30.26 -29.64
CA GLY A 77 -14.62 29.61 -30.69
C GLY A 77 -13.88 29.44 -32.03
N LYS A 78 -12.68 30.00 -32.18
CA LYS A 78 -11.82 29.94 -33.36
C LYS A 78 -10.37 29.75 -32.92
N ASP A 79 -9.54 29.25 -33.84
CA ASP A 79 -8.10 29.13 -33.60
C ASP A 79 -7.47 30.50 -33.35
N ILE A 80 -6.50 30.53 -32.44
CA ILE A 80 -5.80 31.75 -32.02
C ILE A 80 -4.30 31.63 -32.29
N ASP A 81 -3.65 32.76 -32.52
CA ASP A 81 -2.19 32.81 -32.74
C ASP A 81 -1.41 32.26 -31.54
N THR A 82 -0.38 31.47 -31.87
CA THR A 82 0.61 30.94 -30.93
C THR A 82 1.65 32.01 -30.63
N LEU A 83 1.42 32.76 -29.56
CA LEU A 83 2.35 33.75 -29.03
C LEU A 83 2.78 33.34 -27.62
N GLU A 84 4.08 33.19 -27.41
CA GLU A 84 4.69 32.89 -26.10
C GLU A 84 5.60 34.03 -25.70
N PHE A 85 5.15 34.88 -24.76
CA PHE A 85 5.99 35.92 -24.18
C PHE A 85 5.61 36.15 -22.72
N PRO A 86 6.59 36.28 -21.80
CA PRO A 86 6.32 36.68 -20.44
C PRO A 86 6.05 38.19 -20.35
N ILE A 87 5.00 38.58 -19.63
CA ILE A 87 4.75 39.97 -19.21
C ILE A 87 5.26 40.12 -17.77
N LYS A 88 6.35 40.88 -17.59
CA LYS A 88 6.99 41.10 -16.29
C LYS A 88 6.44 42.37 -15.63
N ASP A 89 6.03 42.26 -14.37
CA ASP A 89 5.70 43.40 -13.52
C ASP A 89 6.59 43.39 -12.27
N THR A 90 7.64 44.20 -12.31
CA THR A 90 8.61 44.34 -11.22
C THR A 90 8.03 45.01 -9.98
N LEU A 91 6.98 45.83 -10.11
CA LEU A 91 6.33 46.50 -8.98
C LEU A 91 5.39 45.56 -8.22
N ALA A 92 4.65 44.71 -8.94
CA ALA A 92 3.76 43.71 -8.34
C ALA A 92 4.49 42.41 -7.93
N LYS A 93 5.82 42.33 -8.13
CA LYS A 93 6.62 41.12 -7.93
C LYS A 93 6.01 39.90 -8.64
N SER A 94 5.41 40.12 -9.82
CA SER A 94 4.69 39.09 -10.55
C SER A 94 5.17 38.94 -11.99
N VAL A 95 5.03 37.74 -12.53
CA VAL A 95 5.32 37.43 -13.93
C VAL A 95 4.16 36.64 -14.49
N LEU A 96 3.63 37.08 -15.63
CA LEU A 96 2.57 36.40 -16.35
C LEU A 96 3.15 35.74 -17.60
N PHE A 97 3.00 34.43 -17.72
CA PHE A 97 3.33 33.68 -18.91
C PHE A 97 2.06 33.30 -19.66
N GLN A 98 2.16 33.10 -20.97
CA GLN A 98 1.07 32.59 -21.78
C GLN A 98 1.59 31.60 -22.83
N THR A 99 0.76 30.61 -23.14
CA THR A 99 0.95 29.70 -24.27
C THR A 99 -0.42 29.33 -24.82
N ALA A 100 -0.48 29.00 -26.11
CA ALA A 100 -1.72 28.69 -26.81
C ALA A 100 -1.56 27.47 -27.71
N ASN A 101 -2.67 26.77 -27.94
CA ASN A 101 -2.78 25.73 -28.93
C ASN A 101 -4.23 25.66 -29.44
N ASN A 102 -4.42 25.84 -30.76
CA ASN A 102 -5.71 25.90 -31.42
C ASN A 102 -6.66 26.88 -30.72
N GLN A 103 -7.74 26.38 -30.11
CA GLN A 103 -8.80 27.15 -29.46
C GLN A 103 -8.55 27.40 -27.97
N LYS A 104 -7.37 27.07 -27.43
CA LYS A 104 -7.09 27.16 -26.00
C LYS A 104 -5.88 28.05 -25.72
N ARG A 105 -6.00 28.91 -24.71
CA ARG A 105 -4.88 29.68 -24.17
C ARG A 105 -4.76 29.46 -22.67
N ALA A 106 -3.58 29.05 -22.23
CA ALA A 106 -3.23 28.96 -20.82
C ALA A 106 -2.41 30.19 -20.42
N TYR A 107 -2.71 30.72 -19.23
CA TYR A 107 -1.90 31.77 -18.63
C TYR A 107 -1.41 31.31 -17.26
N LEU A 108 -0.11 31.47 -17.00
CA LEU A 108 0.50 31.14 -15.72
C LEU A 108 0.98 32.44 -15.06
N LEU A 109 0.28 32.86 -14.01
CA LEU A 109 0.65 34.02 -13.20
C LEU A 109 1.42 33.55 -11.97
N LEU A 110 2.67 33.94 -11.85
CA LEU A 110 3.50 33.71 -10.67
C LEU A 110 3.65 35.00 -9.86
N ILE A 111 3.45 34.92 -8.55
CA ILE A 111 3.60 36.03 -7.60
C ILE A 111 4.66 35.66 -6.58
N ARG A 112 5.81 36.32 -6.61
CA ARG A 112 6.93 36.05 -5.70
C ARG A 112 6.58 36.41 -4.26
N GLN A 113 6.84 35.49 -3.33
CA GLN A 113 6.56 35.62 -1.90
C GLN A 113 7.82 35.91 -1.06
N ASP A 114 9.01 35.73 -1.63
CA ASP A 114 10.28 35.94 -0.92
C ASP A 114 11.14 37.07 -1.50
N SER A 115 12.35 37.21 -0.95
CA SER A 115 13.33 38.24 -1.35
C SER A 115 14.31 37.77 -2.43
N ILE A 116 14.14 36.57 -3.00
CA ILE A 116 15.04 36.03 -4.03
C ILE A 116 14.82 36.75 -5.35
N THR A 117 15.84 36.79 -6.22
CA THR A 117 15.75 37.46 -7.52
C THR A 117 14.56 36.98 -8.36
N MET A 118 13.92 37.89 -9.10
CA MET A 118 12.84 37.56 -10.03
C MET A 118 13.31 36.58 -11.13
N LYS A 119 14.62 36.49 -11.38
CA LYS A 119 15.22 35.57 -12.35
C LYS A 119 14.87 34.10 -12.05
N SER A 120 14.93 33.68 -10.78
CA SER A 120 14.59 32.31 -10.40
C SER A 120 13.12 31.98 -10.65
N VAL A 121 12.21 32.88 -10.26
CA VAL A 121 10.76 32.73 -10.51
C VAL A 121 10.47 32.71 -12.02
N ILE A 122 11.21 33.50 -12.81
CA ILE A 122 11.07 33.49 -14.27
C ILE A 122 11.49 32.14 -14.85
N ASN A 123 12.65 31.61 -14.44
CA ASN A 123 13.14 30.33 -14.90
C ASN A 123 12.14 29.21 -14.58
N ASP A 124 11.61 29.18 -13.36
CA ASP A 124 10.61 28.18 -12.97
C ASP A 124 9.33 28.32 -13.81
N GLY A 125 8.87 29.55 -14.03
CA GLY A 125 7.71 29.81 -14.88
C GLY A 125 7.89 29.39 -16.34
N GLU A 126 9.08 29.59 -16.92
CA GLU A 126 9.42 29.12 -18.27
C GLU A 126 9.38 27.60 -18.37
N GLU A 127 9.94 26.88 -17.39
CA GLU A 127 9.92 25.41 -17.37
C GLU A 127 8.50 24.85 -17.16
N ILE A 128 7.70 25.47 -16.27
CA ILE A 128 6.29 25.09 -16.10
C ILE A 128 5.52 25.34 -17.39
N LEU A 129 5.71 26.50 -18.05
CA LEU A 129 5.03 26.84 -19.31
C LEU A 129 5.35 25.82 -20.41
N LYS A 130 6.64 25.47 -20.58
CA LYS A 130 7.10 24.44 -21.53
C LYS A 130 6.53 23.07 -21.24
N SER A 131 6.08 22.80 -20.01
CA SER A 131 5.46 21.52 -19.65
C SER A 131 3.98 21.43 -20.02
N ILE A 132 3.32 22.55 -20.32
CA ILE A 132 1.88 22.57 -20.62
C ILE A 132 1.62 21.75 -21.90
N ARG A 133 0.68 20.81 -21.83
CA ARG A 133 0.20 20.04 -22.98
C ARG A 133 -1.31 20.17 -23.06
N PHE A 134 -1.84 20.63 -24.20
CA PHE A 134 -3.27 20.74 -24.48
C PHE A 134 -3.87 19.43 -25.03
N LYS A 135 -3.35 18.29 -24.58
CA LYS A 135 -3.84 16.95 -24.85
C LYS A 135 -3.44 15.98 -23.74
N ILE A 136 -4.16 14.86 -23.65
CA ILE A 136 -3.80 13.71 -22.85
C ILE A 136 -3.64 12.54 -23.82
N ASP A 137 -2.46 11.96 -23.89
CA ASP A 137 -2.07 10.82 -24.72
C ASP A 137 -1.09 9.91 -23.96
N SER A 138 -0.63 8.82 -24.56
CA SER A 138 0.23 7.83 -23.91
C SER A 138 1.55 8.41 -23.35
N SER A 139 2.07 9.52 -23.89
CA SER A 139 3.30 10.16 -23.41
C SER A 139 3.12 10.90 -22.09
N ASN A 140 1.87 11.26 -21.76
CA ASN A 140 1.54 12.08 -20.62
C ASN A 140 0.28 11.57 -19.88
N ALA A 141 -0.22 10.38 -20.15
CA ALA A 141 -1.27 9.77 -19.34
C ALA A 141 -0.76 9.43 -17.93
N LEU A 142 -1.66 9.27 -16.98
CA LEU A 142 -1.33 8.62 -15.72
C LEU A 142 -1.40 7.11 -15.87
N THR A 143 -0.63 6.41 -15.05
CA THR A 143 -0.80 4.99 -14.79
C THR A 143 -1.16 4.79 -13.33
N TYR A 144 -1.86 3.69 -13.00
CA TYR A 144 -2.13 3.37 -11.61
C TYR A 144 -0.85 3.18 -10.78
N SER A 145 0.25 2.71 -11.38
CA SER A 145 1.55 2.65 -10.70
C SER A 145 2.03 4.03 -10.28
N SER A 146 1.95 5.02 -11.18
CA SER A 146 2.36 6.40 -10.86
C SER A 146 1.48 7.07 -9.79
N VAL A 147 0.21 6.68 -9.71
CA VAL A 147 -0.72 7.15 -8.68
C VAL A 147 -0.43 6.46 -7.35
N PHE A 148 -0.21 5.15 -7.37
CA PHE A 148 0.14 4.36 -6.21
C PHE A 148 1.44 4.87 -5.55
N GLU A 149 2.49 5.14 -6.33
CA GLU A 149 3.75 5.73 -5.86
C GLU A 149 3.60 7.14 -5.26
N ASN A 150 2.44 7.80 -5.42
CA ASN A 150 2.10 9.05 -4.74
C ASN A 150 1.36 8.82 -3.43
N VAL A 151 0.62 7.71 -3.29
CA VAL A 151 -0.27 7.47 -2.14
C VAL A 151 0.21 6.34 -1.21
N ARG A 152 1.23 5.58 -1.60
CA ARG A 152 1.74 4.42 -0.85
C ARG A 152 2.19 4.73 0.58
N ASP A 153 2.62 5.96 0.86
CA ASP A 153 3.06 6.39 2.20
C ASP A 153 1.98 7.20 2.93
N ASP A 154 0.80 7.37 2.32
CA ASP A 154 -0.33 8.04 2.95
C ASP A 154 -0.97 7.13 4.00
N ILE A 155 -0.70 7.45 5.27
CA ILE A 155 -1.20 6.70 6.43
C ILE A 155 -2.73 6.82 6.61
N ASN A 156 -3.40 7.66 5.81
CA ASN A 156 -4.85 7.71 5.68
C ASN A 156 -5.29 6.89 4.46
N TYR A 157 -5.49 5.59 4.68
CA TYR A 157 -5.83 4.63 3.64
C TYR A 157 -7.17 4.92 2.93
N LEU A 158 -8.09 5.66 3.57
CA LEU A 158 -9.33 6.11 2.93
C LEU A 158 -9.03 7.16 1.86
N ARG A 159 -8.20 8.15 2.19
CA ARG A 159 -7.75 9.18 1.25
C ARG A 159 -6.92 8.58 0.12
N ALA A 160 -6.01 7.66 0.42
CA ALA A 160 -5.23 6.92 -0.57
C ALA A 160 -6.13 6.15 -1.54
N SER A 161 -7.11 5.40 -1.03
CA SER A 161 -8.09 4.67 -1.85
C SER A 161 -8.89 5.60 -2.75
N LYS A 162 -9.40 6.72 -2.21
CA LYS A 162 -10.16 7.71 -2.97
C LYS A 162 -9.34 8.30 -4.13
N LYS A 163 -8.05 8.57 -3.91
CA LYS A 163 -7.15 9.04 -4.98
C LYS A 163 -7.00 8.01 -6.10
N LEU A 164 -6.89 6.72 -5.78
CA LEU A 164 -6.84 5.66 -6.80
C LEU A 164 -8.17 5.48 -7.54
N ILE A 165 -9.31 5.54 -6.84
CA ILE A 165 -10.63 5.42 -7.48
C ILE A 165 -10.87 6.54 -8.48
N ASN A 166 -10.52 7.78 -8.10
CA ASN A 166 -10.77 8.96 -8.92
C ASN A 166 -9.65 9.27 -9.92
N ALA A 167 -8.64 8.39 -10.04
CA ALA A 167 -7.52 8.62 -10.94
C ALA A 167 -7.97 8.57 -12.40
N PRO A 168 -7.66 9.60 -13.21
CA PRO A 168 -8.01 9.62 -14.62
C PRO A 168 -6.98 8.82 -15.45
N VAL A 169 -6.93 7.52 -15.20
CA VAL A 169 -6.11 6.56 -15.95
C VAL A 169 -6.96 6.00 -17.10
N GLU A 170 -6.33 5.81 -18.26
CA GLU A 170 -7.01 5.23 -19.42
C GLU A 170 -7.31 3.75 -19.20
N ASP A 171 -8.54 3.35 -19.54
CA ASP A 171 -9.02 1.99 -19.35
C ASP A 171 -8.25 1.00 -20.23
N SER A 172 -7.72 -0.04 -19.61
CA SER A 172 -7.11 -1.18 -20.29
C SER A 172 -7.01 -2.35 -19.34
N LEU A 173 -7.04 -3.58 -19.85
CA LEU A 173 -6.93 -4.78 -19.00
C LEU A 173 -5.72 -4.75 -18.05
N GLY A 174 -4.60 -4.18 -18.51
CA GLY A 174 -3.40 -4.00 -17.69
C GLY A 174 -3.60 -2.98 -16.57
N GLN A 175 -4.16 -1.80 -16.88
CA GLN A 175 -4.43 -0.78 -15.87
C GLN A 175 -5.52 -1.22 -14.89
N ASP A 176 -6.58 -1.89 -15.35
CA ASP A 176 -7.65 -2.42 -14.49
C ASP A 176 -7.10 -3.43 -13.48
N TRP A 177 -6.20 -4.31 -13.94
CA TRP A 177 -5.54 -5.27 -13.06
C TRP A 177 -4.62 -4.57 -12.05
N MET A 178 -3.88 -3.54 -12.45
CA MET A 178 -3.05 -2.74 -11.53
C MET A 178 -3.91 -1.98 -10.51
N GLN A 179 -5.01 -1.38 -10.94
CA GLN A 179 -5.95 -0.72 -10.04
C GLN A 179 -6.50 -1.69 -9.01
N TYR A 180 -6.95 -2.87 -9.46
CA TYR A 180 -7.43 -3.93 -8.57
C TYR A 180 -6.38 -4.30 -7.53
N GLN A 181 -5.13 -4.57 -7.93
CA GLN A 181 -4.06 -4.95 -7.01
C GLN A 181 -3.81 -3.86 -5.97
N PHE A 182 -3.65 -2.59 -6.38
CA PHE A 182 -3.37 -1.49 -5.45
C PHE A 182 -4.54 -1.16 -4.54
N LEU A 183 -5.77 -1.10 -5.09
CA LEU A 183 -6.96 -0.85 -4.28
C LEU A 183 -7.17 -1.96 -3.26
N THR A 184 -7.10 -3.21 -3.68
CA THR A 184 -7.33 -4.35 -2.77
C THR A 184 -6.25 -4.40 -1.69
N THR A 185 -5.00 -4.10 -2.03
CA THR A 185 -3.89 -4.04 -1.06
C THR A 185 -4.07 -2.91 -0.05
N ILE A 186 -4.32 -1.67 -0.46
CA ILE A 186 -4.50 -0.56 0.50
C ILE A 186 -5.74 -0.80 1.37
N ASN A 187 -6.82 -1.31 0.77
CA ASN A 187 -8.06 -1.54 1.49
C ASN A 187 -7.99 -2.76 2.42
N SER A 188 -7.05 -3.70 2.22
CA SER A 188 -6.83 -4.81 3.16
C SER A 188 -6.23 -4.35 4.49
N PHE A 189 -5.65 -3.15 4.55
CA PHE A 189 -5.06 -2.60 5.77
C PHE A 189 -6.10 -2.11 6.77
N VAL A 190 -7.40 -2.13 6.40
CA VAL A 190 -8.52 -1.56 7.16
C VAL A 190 -9.67 -2.57 7.22
N GLN A 191 -10.14 -2.91 8.42
CA GLN A 191 -11.33 -3.77 8.60
C GLN A 191 -12.64 -2.98 8.50
N ASN A 192 -13.76 -3.70 8.48
CA ASN A 192 -15.11 -3.16 8.25
C ASN A 192 -15.20 -2.41 6.91
N ASN A 193 -14.55 -2.96 5.88
CA ASN A 193 -14.38 -2.29 4.61
C ASN A 193 -15.12 -3.03 3.49
N ILE A 194 -16.38 -2.65 3.30
CA ILE A 194 -17.27 -3.22 2.26
C ILE A 194 -16.62 -3.20 0.86
N MET A 195 -15.81 -2.19 0.55
CA MET A 195 -15.11 -2.11 -0.73
C MET A 195 -14.08 -3.24 -0.88
N TYR A 196 -13.29 -3.50 0.16
CA TYR A 196 -12.36 -4.62 0.18
C TYR A 196 -13.11 -5.95 0.02
N ASP A 197 -14.16 -6.16 0.82
CA ASP A 197 -14.94 -7.39 0.79
C ASP A 197 -15.55 -7.65 -0.61
N SER A 198 -16.05 -6.60 -1.25
CA SER A 198 -16.57 -6.68 -2.63
C SER A 198 -15.48 -7.02 -3.65
N LEU A 199 -14.31 -6.40 -3.57
CA LEU A 199 -13.18 -6.66 -4.47
C LEU A 199 -12.71 -8.12 -4.34
N ILE A 200 -12.53 -8.59 -3.10
CA ILE A 200 -12.16 -9.97 -2.80
C ILE A 200 -13.21 -10.94 -3.32
N ASN A 201 -14.48 -10.74 -3.02
CA ASN A 201 -15.53 -11.66 -3.46
C ASN A 201 -15.57 -11.77 -4.99
N VAL A 202 -15.43 -10.68 -5.73
CA VAL A 202 -15.36 -10.72 -7.21
C VAL A 202 -14.13 -11.51 -7.68
N PHE A 203 -12.97 -11.33 -7.04
CA PHE A 203 -11.76 -12.06 -7.39
C PHE A 203 -11.86 -13.56 -7.08
N GLU A 204 -12.32 -13.93 -5.88
CA GLU A 204 -12.49 -15.32 -5.46
C GLU A 204 -13.49 -16.04 -6.36
N GLN A 205 -14.63 -15.43 -6.68
CA GLN A 205 -15.61 -16.01 -7.60
C GLN A 205 -15.02 -16.27 -9.00
N LYS A 206 -14.23 -15.33 -9.53
CA LYS A 206 -13.54 -15.53 -10.81
C LYS A 206 -12.49 -16.64 -10.73
N ARG A 207 -11.79 -16.76 -9.60
CA ARG A 207 -10.79 -17.81 -9.37
C ARG A 207 -11.43 -19.19 -9.26
N ILE A 208 -12.45 -19.35 -8.42
CA ILE A 208 -13.21 -20.59 -8.25
C ILE A 208 -13.76 -21.07 -9.60
N ARG A 209 -14.39 -20.18 -10.39
CA ARG A 209 -14.93 -20.53 -11.72
C ARG A 209 -13.87 -21.00 -12.73
N LYS A 210 -12.64 -20.52 -12.61
CA LYS A 210 -11.52 -20.86 -13.50
C LYS A 210 -10.66 -21.99 -12.96
N GLN A 211 -10.84 -22.37 -11.71
CA GLN A 211 -10.08 -23.42 -11.05
C GLN A 211 -10.41 -24.77 -11.70
N LYS A 212 -9.37 -25.54 -12.02
CA LYS A 212 -9.53 -26.88 -12.64
C LYS A 212 -9.64 -28.00 -11.62
N ILE A 213 -9.42 -27.70 -10.34
CA ILE A 213 -9.41 -28.65 -9.24
C ILE A 213 -10.80 -28.72 -8.64
N ASN A 214 -11.43 -29.89 -8.73
CA ASN A 214 -12.67 -30.20 -8.04
C ASN A 214 -12.37 -30.68 -6.62
N ILE A 215 -12.55 -29.81 -5.62
CA ILE A 215 -12.25 -30.14 -4.22
C ILE A 215 -13.20 -31.22 -3.67
N ALA A 216 -14.43 -31.28 -4.18
CA ALA A 216 -15.42 -32.27 -3.75
C ALA A 216 -15.04 -33.73 -4.11
N SER A 217 -14.08 -33.94 -5.02
CA SER A 217 -13.60 -35.29 -5.37
C SER A 217 -12.42 -35.78 -4.54
N ILE A 218 -11.91 -34.96 -3.60
CA ILE A 218 -10.76 -35.31 -2.78
C ILE A 218 -11.20 -36.20 -1.61
N ASP A 219 -10.44 -37.24 -1.30
CA ASP A 219 -10.67 -38.11 -0.14
C ASP A 219 -10.47 -37.32 1.17
N THR A 220 -11.60 -36.96 1.79
CA THR A 220 -11.60 -36.17 3.03
C THR A 220 -10.92 -36.86 4.22
N SER A 221 -10.70 -38.18 4.17
CA SER A 221 -9.98 -38.89 5.24
C SER A 221 -8.47 -38.65 5.23
N LYS A 222 -7.93 -38.09 4.13
CA LYS A 222 -6.49 -37.88 3.90
C LYS A 222 -6.09 -36.41 3.89
N ILE A 223 -7.04 -35.51 4.10
CA ILE A 223 -6.79 -34.07 4.29
C ILE A 223 -6.87 -33.71 5.77
N TYR A 224 -6.27 -32.58 6.13
CA TYR A 224 -6.15 -32.16 7.52
C TYR A 224 -6.88 -30.84 7.73
N HIS A 225 -7.57 -30.70 8.87
CA HIS A 225 -8.33 -29.49 9.20
C HIS A 225 -7.79 -28.81 10.47
N ASP A 226 -7.82 -27.48 10.46
CA ASP A 226 -7.54 -26.61 11.61
C ASP A 226 -6.29 -27.05 12.41
N THR A 227 -6.46 -27.45 13.67
CA THR A 227 -5.35 -27.89 14.53
C THR A 227 -4.58 -29.07 13.95
N ALA A 228 -5.25 -30.02 13.28
CA ALA A 228 -4.59 -31.15 12.64
C ALA A 228 -3.73 -30.71 11.45
N ALA A 229 -4.19 -29.72 10.67
CA ALA A 229 -3.41 -29.14 9.57
C ALA A 229 -2.11 -28.51 10.07
N PHE A 230 -2.17 -27.66 11.10
CA PHE A 230 -0.96 -27.07 11.69
C PHE A 230 -0.05 -28.12 12.32
N SER A 231 -0.61 -29.19 12.89
CA SER A 231 0.17 -30.28 13.49
C SER A 231 0.88 -31.11 12.43
N LYS A 232 0.23 -31.36 11.28
CA LYS A 232 0.84 -32.00 10.12
C LYS A 232 2.01 -31.19 9.57
N ILE A 233 1.85 -29.88 9.33
CA ILE A 233 2.96 -29.01 8.90
C ILE A 233 4.11 -29.03 9.91
N SER A 234 3.78 -28.95 11.20
CA SER A 234 4.78 -29.04 12.27
C SER A 234 5.50 -30.39 12.26
N GLN A 235 4.83 -31.50 11.95
CA GLN A 235 5.50 -32.81 11.84
C GLN A 235 6.46 -32.84 10.64
N GLU A 236 6.01 -32.44 9.46
CA GLU A 236 6.80 -32.44 8.22
C GLU A 236 8.04 -31.52 8.32
N SER A 237 7.90 -30.38 8.98
CA SER A 237 8.99 -29.41 9.15
C SER A 237 10.19 -29.95 9.95
N LYS A 238 10.08 -31.11 10.61
CA LYS A 238 11.20 -31.75 11.29
C LYS A 238 12.25 -32.30 10.31
N SER A 239 11.82 -32.68 9.11
CA SER A 239 12.65 -33.34 8.09
C SER A 239 13.35 -32.36 7.14
N THR A 240 13.16 -31.05 7.32
CA THR A 240 13.78 -30.01 6.49
C THR A 240 14.24 -28.83 7.35
N ASN A 241 15.16 -28.04 6.80
CA ASN A 241 15.63 -26.80 7.38
C ASN A 241 14.91 -25.57 6.81
N VAL A 242 14.11 -25.72 5.74
CA VAL A 242 13.42 -24.61 5.09
C VAL A 242 11.94 -24.94 4.94
N VAL A 243 11.09 -24.07 5.49
CA VAL A 243 9.64 -24.09 5.27
C VAL A 243 9.28 -22.83 4.52
N MET A 244 8.57 -22.95 3.41
CA MET A 244 8.09 -21.81 2.63
C MET A 244 6.58 -21.77 2.62
N VAL A 245 6.02 -20.61 2.98
CA VAL A 245 4.60 -20.32 2.88
C VAL A 245 4.43 -19.14 1.95
N ASN A 246 3.59 -19.28 0.91
CA ASN A 246 3.31 -18.14 0.04
C ASN A 246 2.15 -17.31 0.57
N GLU A 247 1.92 -16.16 -0.02
CA GLU A 247 0.89 -15.23 0.38
C GLU A 247 0.38 -14.44 -0.81
N ASN A 248 -0.80 -13.86 -0.66
CA ASN A 248 -1.28 -12.87 -1.59
C ASN A 248 -1.29 -11.56 -0.82
N HIS A 249 -0.66 -10.51 -1.35
CA HIS A 249 -0.35 -9.30 -0.60
C HIS A 249 -1.58 -8.56 -0.06
N TRP A 250 -2.76 -8.85 -0.61
CA TRP A 250 -4.02 -8.31 -0.16
C TRP A 250 -4.87 -9.27 0.70
N TYR A 251 -4.33 -10.40 1.19
CA TYR A 251 -5.03 -11.31 2.13
C TYR A 251 -4.40 -11.31 3.52
N PRO A 252 -4.90 -10.52 4.48
CA PRO A 252 -4.40 -10.54 5.86
C PRO A 252 -4.51 -11.91 6.54
N LYS A 253 -5.51 -12.74 6.17
CA LYS A 253 -5.64 -14.14 6.62
C LYS A 253 -4.40 -15.00 6.32
N HIS A 254 -3.63 -14.66 5.29
CA HIS A 254 -2.38 -15.37 4.95
C HIS A 254 -1.26 -15.09 5.96
N ARG A 255 -1.26 -13.90 6.60
CA ARG A 255 -0.39 -13.57 7.73
C ARG A 255 -0.77 -14.34 8.98
N ILE A 256 -2.07 -14.41 9.27
CA ILE A 256 -2.58 -15.15 10.44
C ILE A 256 -2.20 -16.63 10.37
N PHE A 257 -2.31 -17.24 9.19
CA PHE A 257 -1.83 -18.61 8.98
C PHE A 257 -0.33 -18.77 9.35
N THR A 258 0.51 -17.84 8.89
CA THR A 258 1.96 -17.88 9.22
C THR A 258 2.21 -17.64 10.70
N ILE A 259 1.46 -16.73 11.33
CA ILE A 259 1.52 -16.45 12.77
C ILE A 259 1.25 -17.71 13.59
N GLN A 260 0.20 -18.46 13.25
CA GLN A 260 -0.16 -19.68 13.97
C GLN A 260 0.88 -20.82 13.80
N LEU A 261 1.71 -20.76 12.77
CA LEU A 261 2.85 -21.67 12.58
C LEU A 261 4.06 -21.31 13.45
N LEU A 262 4.29 -20.04 13.78
CA LEU A 262 5.51 -19.58 14.45
C LEU A 262 5.84 -20.37 15.72
N LYS A 263 4.89 -20.49 16.66
CA LYS A 263 5.13 -21.20 17.94
C LYS A 263 5.46 -22.68 17.72
N LYS A 264 4.83 -23.33 16.74
CA LYS A 264 5.05 -24.74 16.41
C LYS A 264 6.41 -24.95 15.73
N LEU A 265 6.74 -24.11 14.75
CA LEU A 265 8.02 -24.17 14.05
C LEU A 265 9.18 -23.79 14.98
N LYS A 266 9.00 -22.83 15.90
CA LYS A 266 9.99 -22.49 16.92
C LYS A 266 10.38 -23.70 17.77
N LYS A 267 9.40 -24.50 18.19
CA LYS A 267 9.64 -25.77 18.92
C LYS A 267 10.46 -26.79 18.11
N ASN A 268 10.40 -26.73 16.79
CA ASN A 268 11.19 -27.57 15.88
C ASN A 268 12.55 -26.97 15.51
N GLY A 269 12.95 -25.87 16.15
CA GLY A 269 14.25 -25.22 15.97
C GLY A 269 14.27 -24.07 14.96
N PHE A 270 13.14 -23.71 14.33
CA PHE A 270 13.10 -22.58 13.41
C PHE A 270 13.38 -21.27 14.15
N ASN A 271 14.43 -20.57 13.73
CA ASN A 271 14.94 -19.38 14.39
C ASN A 271 15.08 -18.17 13.45
N TYR A 272 14.91 -18.34 12.14
CA TYR A 272 14.89 -17.25 11.16
C TYR A 272 13.51 -17.13 10.51
N LEU A 273 13.03 -15.89 10.38
CA LEU A 273 11.84 -15.54 9.59
C LEU A 273 12.26 -14.63 8.43
N ALA A 274 12.21 -15.17 7.21
CA ALA A 274 12.55 -14.46 5.99
C ALA A 274 11.32 -13.81 5.37
N LEU A 275 11.42 -12.50 5.09
CA LEU A 275 10.31 -11.68 4.62
C LEU A 275 10.66 -10.99 3.30
N GLU A 276 9.78 -11.12 2.30
CA GLU A 276 9.89 -10.40 1.02
C GLU A 276 9.72 -8.89 1.21
N ALA A 277 8.90 -8.50 2.19
CA ALA A 277 8.51 -7.12 2.43
C ALA A 277 9.65 -6.18 2.86
N LEU A 278 10.86 -6.72 3.05
CA LEU A 278 12.06 -6.00 3.44
C LEU A 278 13.03 -5.95 2.26
N SER A 279 13.39 -4.74 1.81
CA SER A 279 14.20 -4.56 0.60
C SER A 279 15.72 -4.66 0.84
N SER A 280 16.17 -4.71 2.10
CA SER A 280 17.60 -4.77 2.44
C SER A 280 17.87 -5.43 3.78
N SER A 281 19.08 -5.95 3.95
CA SER A 281 19.59 -6.44 5.23
C SER A 281 19.59 -5.36 6.31
N PHE A 282 19.82 -4.09 5.95
CA PHE A 282 19.75 -2.95 6.86
C PHE A 282 18.34 -2.73 7.42
N GLN A 283 17.29 -2.86 6.60
CA GLN A 283 15.92 -2.79 7.11
C GLN A 283 15.62 -3.94 8.08
N ALA A 284 16.09 -5.15 7.75
CA ALA A 284 15.92 -6.32 8.61
C ALA A 284 16.69 -6.19 9.94
N SER A 285 17.95 -5.73 9.92
CA SER A 285 18.75 -5.55 11.13
C SER A 285 18.14 -4.52 12.07
N LYS A 286 17.57 -3.42 11.54
CA LYS A 286 16.83 -2.47 12.37
C LYS A 286 15.68 -3.10 13.13
N ILE A 287 14.95 -4.04 12.52
CA ILE A 287 13.84 -4.73 13.17
C ILE A 287 14.37 -5.77 14.17
N THR A 288 15.41 -6.52 13.80
CA THR A 288 15.95 -7.63 14.59
C THR A 288 16.75 -7.14 15.80
N GLU A 289 17.58 -6.11 15.64
CA GLU A 289 18.64 -5.75 16.60
C GLU A 289 18.35 -4.42 17.32
N GLU A 290 17.81 -3.43 16.62
CA GLU A 290 17.73 -2.05 17.14
C GLU A 290 16.36 -1.67 17.71
N ARG A 291 15.28 -2.24 17.17
CA ARG A 291 13.91 -1.76 17.43
C ARG A 291 13.08 -2.82 18.11
N PRO A 292 12.41 -2.56 19.24
CA PRO A 292 11.51 -3.54 19.84
C PRO A 292 10.32 -3.92 18.94
N TYR A 293 9.86 -3.04 18.04
CA TYR A 293 8.65 -3.22 17.21
C TYR A 293 8.84 -2.77 15.76
N PRO A 294 8.03 -3.28 14.80
CA PRO A 294 8.01 -2.76 13.43
C PRO A 294 7.47 -1.32 13.36
N THR A 295 7.90 -0.58 12.35
CA THR A 295 7.49 0.82 12.10
C THR A 295 6.91 0.97 10.70
N LEU A 296 6.13 2.02 10.44
CA LEU A 296 5.58 2.30 9.11
C LEU A 296 6.66 2.44 8.03
N SER A 297 7.85 2.95 8.41
CA SER A 297 8.99 3.09 7.50
C SER A 297 9.78 1.79 7.25
N ALA A 298 9.35 0.64 7.80
CA ALA A 298 10.11 -0.61 7.71
C ALA A 298 9.97 -1.31 6.35
N GLY A 299 8.81 -1.14 5.71
CA GLY A 299 8.46 -1.76 4.42
C GLY A 299 6.98 -1.52 4.13
N TYR A 300 6.60 -1.46 2.86
CA TYR A 300 5.24 -1.08 2.48
C TYR A 300 4.18 -2.04 3.06
N TYR A 301 4.36 -3.36 2.87
CA TYR A 301 3.41 -4.35 3.40
C TYR A 301 3.43 -4.46 4.93
N ILE A 302 4.47 -3.98 5.60
CA ILE A 302 4.57 -3.97 7.06
C ILE A 302 3.64 -2.92 7.68
N GLN A 303 3.15 -1.96 6.90
CA GLN A 303 2.12 -1.02 7.34
C GLN A 303 0.76 -1.70 7.59
N GLU A 304 0.54 -2.89 7.02
CA GLU A 304 -0.64 -3.70 7.27
C GLU A 304 -0.60 -4.27 8.70
N PRO A 305 -1.65 -4.08 9.54
CA PRO A 305 -1.64 -4.50 10.93
C PRO A 305 -1.27 -5.96 11.18
N TYR A 306 -1.78 -6.92 10.39
CA TYR A 306 -1.49 -8.35 10.57
C TYR A 306 -0.08 -8.75 10.12
N PHE A 307 0.50 -8.08 9.13
CA PHE A 307 1.92 -8.20 8.81
C PHE A 307 2.78 -7.70 9.98
N ALA A 308 2.44 -6.55 10.56
CA ALA A 308 3.14 -6.06 11.74
C ALA A 308 2.98 -7.02 12.93
N HIS A 309 1.82 -7.64 13.13
CA HIS A 309 1.64 -8.70 14.13
C HIS A 309 2.49 -9.93 13.87
N LEU A 310 2.67 -10.34 12.60
CA LEU A 310 3.59 -11.41 12.23
C LEU A 310 5.01 -11.12 12.74
N ILE A 311 5.49 -9.89 12.55
CA ILE A 311 6.80 -9.47 13.03
C ILE A 311 6.83 -9.41 14.56
N ARG A 312 5.84 -8.79 15.21
CA ARG A 312 5.77 -8.69 16.68
C ARG A 312 5.86 -10.05 17.35
N ILE A 313 5.03 -11.00 16.91
CA ILE A 313 4.97 -12.35 17.49
C ILE A 313 6.25 -13.14 17.17
N ALA A 314 6.79 -13.01 15.96
CA ALA A 314 8.07 -13.64 15.62
C ALA A 314 9.18 -13.14 16.55
N LYS A 315 9.24 -11.83 16.81
CA LYS A 315 10.20 -11.22 17.74
C LYS A 315 9.99 -11.66 19.19
N GLU A 316 8.75 -11.69 19.66
CA GLU A 316 8.38 -12.18 21.00
C GLU A 316 8.86 -13.64 21.19
N LEU A 317 8.78 -14.46 20.14
CA LEU A 317 9.28 -15.83 20.10
C LEU A 317 10.81 -15.93 19.82
N GLY A 318 11.52 -14.81 19.69
CA GLY A 318 12.97 -14.76 19.46
C GLY A 318 13.40 -15.23 18.07
N TYR A 319 12.60 -15.01 17.03
CA TYR A 319 13.04 -15.15 15.64
C TYR A 319 13.96 -13.99 15.23
N LYS A 320 14.99 -14.31 14.44
CA LYS A 320 15.76 -13.33 13.69
C LYS A 320 15.01 -12.99 12.40
N ILE A 321 14.70 -11.73 12.19
CA ILE A 321 14.03 -11.26 10.96
C ILE A 321 15.10 -11.00 9.90
N ILE A 322 14.90 -11.55 8.70
CA ILE A 322 15.85 -11.43 7.58
C ILE A 322 15.13 -10.96 6.31
N ALA A 323 15.82 -10.14 5.54
CA ALA A 323 15.39 -9.72 4.21
C ALA A 323 15.99 -10.65 3.16
N TYR A 324 15.19 -11.16 2.25
CA TYR A 324 15.68 -11.97 1.14
C TYR A 324 15.42 -11.35 -0.24
N GLU A 325 14.70 -10.22 -0.32
CA GLU A 325 14.46 -9.54 -1.60
C GLU A 325 15.78 -9.14 -2.28
N SER A 326 15.86 -9.28 -3.60
CA SER A 326 17.01 -8.85 -4.41
C SER A 326 16.70 -7.56 -5.18
N SER A 327 17.53 -6.54 -4.99
CA SER A 327 17.46 -5.27 -5.73
C SER A 327 18.43 -5.20 -6.92
N ASP A 328 19.24 -6.25 -7.14
CA ASP A 328 20.19 -6.31 -8.24
C ASP A 328 19.44 -6.61 -9.55
N MET A 329 19.31 -5.60 -10.41
CA MET A 329 18.64 -5.71 -11.70
C MET A 329 19.43 -6.51 -12.74
N ALA A 330 20.73 -6.77 -12.50
CA ALA A 330 21.55 -7.58 -13.41
C ALA A 330 21.39 -9.08 -13.17
N VAL A 331 20.79 -9.48 -12.04
CA VAL A 331 20.57 -10.88 -11.66
C VAL A 331 19.08 -11.17 -11.70
N ASP A 332 18.71 -12.36 -12.17
CA ASP A 332 17.35 -12.86 -12.03
C ASP A 332 16.89 -12.76 -10.57
N ARG A 333 15.73 -12.11 -10.34
CA ARG A 333 15.25 -11.81 -9.00
C ARG A 333 15.10 -13.07 -8.14
N GLU A 334 14.57 -14.16 -8.71
CA GLU A 334 14.33 -15.42 -8.02
C GLU A 334 15.66 -16.09 -7.62
N LEU A 335 16.66 -16.04 -8.50
CA LEU A 335 18.03 -16.50 -8.20
C LEU A 335 18.68 -15.64 -7.11
N GLY A 336 18.56 -14.31 -7.19
CA GLY A 336 19.10 -13.40 -6.18
C GLY A 336 18.49 -13.64 -4.79
N GLN A 337 17.18 -13.86 -4.74
CA GLN A 337 16.45 -14.24 -3.54
C GLN A 337 16.93 -15.58 -2.96
N ALA A 338 17.08 -16.60 -3.81
CA ALA A 338 17.59 -17.90 -3.40
C ALA A 338 19.03 -17.84 -2.87
N LYS A 339 19.92 -17.06 -3.51
CA LYS A 339 21.29 -16.85 -3.05
C LYS A 339 21.37 -16.20 -1.68
N LYS A 340 20.47 -15.25 -1.37
CA LYS A 340 20.40 -14.64 -0.03
C LYS A 340 20.01 -15.64 1.04
N LEU A 341 19.06 -16.54 0.76
CA LEU A 341 18.70 -17.62 1.67
C LEU A 341 19.83 -18.64 1.82
N ALA A 342 20.48 -19.03 0.72
CA ALA A 342 21.62 -19.95 0.73
C ALA A 342 22.77 -19.40 1.58
N ALA A 343 23.09 -18.11 1.47
CA ALA A 343 24.14 -17.49 2.28
C ALA A 343 23.89 -17.57 3.79
N ILE A 344 22.62 -17.60 4.24
CA ILE A 344 22.31 -17.80 5.66
C ILE A 344 22.62 -19.23 6.08
N ILE A 345 22.30 -20.20 5.25
CA ILE A 345 22.55 -21.63 5.50
C ILE A 345 24.05 -21.93 5.45
N GLU A 346 24.80 -21.27 4.57
CA GLU A 346 26.25 -21.37 4.51
C GLU A 346 26.92 -20.84 5.79
N ASN A 347 26.44 -19.69 6.30
CA ASN A 347 26.97 -19.08 7.52
C ASN A 347 26.51 -19.79 8.81
N ASP A 348 25.31 -20.39 8.79
CA ASP A 348 24.74 -21.15 9.90
C ASP A 348 24.14 -22.46 9.34
N PRO A 349 24.92 -23.55 9.23
CA PRO A 349 24.44 -24.83 8.69
C PRO A 349 23.31 -25.47 9.49
N LYS A 350 23.03 -24.99 10.71
CA LYS A 350 21.91 -25.43 11.55
C LYS A 350 20.70 -24.49 11.43
N ALA A 351 20.78 -23.44 10.61
CA ALA A 351 19.71 -22.48 10.40
C ALA A 351 18.45 -23.20 9.95
N LYS A 352 17.35 -22.93 10.65
CA LYS A 352 16.01 -23.33 10.24
C LYS A 352 15.19 -22.10 9.92
N ILE A 353 14.81 -21.98 8.65
CA ILE A 353 14.28 -20.76 8.05
C ILE A 353 12.81 -20.97 7.69
N LEU A 354 11.94 -20.12 8.24
CA LEU A 354 10.58 -19.94 7.74
C LEU A 354 10.60 -18.79 6.74
N VAL A 355 10.20 -19.05 5.49
CA VAL A 355 10.12 -18.05 4.42
C VAL A 355 8.65 -17.69 4.20
N HIS A 356 8.32 -16.40 4.30
CA HIS A 356 7.01 -15.85 3.95
C HIS A 356 7.12 -15.05 2.65
N ALA A 357 6.55 -15.59 1.57
CA ALA A 357 6.83 -15.13 0.21
C ALA A 357 5.57 -14.80 -0.59
N GLY A 358 5.68 -13.90 -1.56
CA GLY A 358 4.64 -13.57 -2.52
C GLY A 358 4.36 -14.72 -3.49
N ILE A 359 3.08 -15.08 -3.63
CA ILE A 359 2.49 -15.84 -4.73
C ILE A 359 3.36 -17.02 -5.22
N ASP A 360 4.09 -16.85 -6.33
CA ASP A 360 4.76 -17.93 -7.07
C ASP A 360 6.19 -18.22 -6.59
N HIS A 361 6.74 -17.45 -5.65
CA HIS A 361 8.15 -17.59 -5.25
C HIS A 361 8.49 -18.99 -4.70
N ILE A 362 7.50 -19.67 -4.13
CA ILE A 362 7.68 -20.97 -3.49
C ILE A 362 7.50 -22.16 -4.44
N LEU A 363 7.18 -21.94 -5.72
CA LEU A 363 6.91 -23.06 -6.63
C LEU A 363 8.18 -23.88 -6.87
N GLU A 364 8.08 -25.19 -6.72
CA GLU A 364 9.19 -26.14 -6.88
C GLU A 364 9.42 -26.55 -8.34
N LYS A 365 8.76 -25.88 -9.28
CA LYS A 365 8.95 -26.08 -10.71
C LYS A 365 9.02 -24.77 -11.49
N PRO A 366 9.71 -24.76 -12.65
CA PRO A 366 9.67 -23.63 -13.55
C PRO A 366 8.25 -23.34 -14.03
N THR A 367 7.96 -22.07 -14.21
CA THR A 367 6.74 -21.59 -14.88
C THR A 367 7.08 -21.12 -16.29
N LYS A 368 6.08 -20.70 -17.07
CA LYS A 368 6.30 -19.98 -18.33
C LYS A 368 7.18 -18.71 -18.18
N ASN A 369 7.26 -18.16 -16.97
CA ASN A 369 8.03 -16.96 -16.65
C ASN A 369 9.44 -17.30 -16.09
N GLY A 370 9.84 -18.56 -16.12
CA GLY A 370 11.15 -19.02 -15.64
C GLY A 370 11.09 -19.81 -14.34
N ARG A 371 12.28 -20.15 -13.83
CA ARG A 371 12.49 -20.81 -12.54
C ARG A 371 12.07 -19.88 -11.39
N ARG A 372 11.62 -20.48 -10.28
CA ARG A 372 11.23 -19.76 -9.05
C ARG A 372 12.25 -19.95 -7.95
N MET A 373 12.19 -19.10 -6.92
CA MET A 373 13.15 -19.08 -5.82
C MET A 373 13.31 -20.45 -5.16
N ALA A 374 12.22 -21.22 -4.95
CA ALA A 374 12.32 -22.56 -4.38
C ALA A 374 13.12 -23.54 -5.26
N VAL A 375 12.98 -23.47 -6.59
CA VAL A 375 13.79 -24.26 -7.54
C VAL A 375 15.27 -23.92 -7.37
N TYR A 376 15.61 -22.64 -7.44
CA TYR A 376 17.00 -22.20 -7.31
C TYR A 376 17.59 -22.55 -5.95
N LEU A 377 16.82 -22.39 -4.86
CA LEU A 377 17.31 -22.71 -3.52
C LEU A 377 17.68 -24.20 -3.41
N LYS A 378 16.84 -25.09 -3.93
CA LYS A 378 17.10 -26.52 -3.94
C LYS A 378 18.33 -26.87 -4.78
N GLU A 379 18.47 -26.27 -5.96
CA GLU A 379 19.65 -26.47 -6.82
C GLU A 379 20.95 -25.99 -6.15
N ILE A 380 20.93 -24.86 -5.45
CA ILE A 380 22.12 -24.27 -4.81
C ILE A 380 22.51 -25.00 -3.53
N THR A 381 21.53 -25.35 -2.69
CA THR A 381 21.79 -25.84 -1.31
C THR A 381 21.61 -27.34 -1.15
N GLY A 382 20.99 -28.01 -2.11
CA GLY A 382 20.54 -29.41 -1.98
C GLY A 382 19.36 -29.60 -1.03
N ILE A 383 18.86 -28.57 -0.36
CA ILE A 383 17.74 -28.66 0.58
C ILE A 383 16.43 -28.68 -0.19
N ASN A 384 15.60 -29.70 0.05
CA ASN A 384 14.21 -29.70 -0.38
C ASN A 384 13.36 -28.92 0.62
N PRO A 385 12.86 -27.71 0.28
CA PRO A 385 12.00 -26.98 1.19
C PRO A 385 10.66 -27.69 1.35
N LEU A 386 10.02 -27.57 2.51
CA LEU A 386 8.60 -27.90 2.67
C LEU A 386 7.78 -26.71 2.17
N THR A 387 7.02 -26.86 1.10
CA THR A 387 6.27 -25.74 0.50
C THR A 387 4.76 -25.85 0.73
N ILE A 388 4.15 -24.77 1.28
CA ILE A 388 2.72 -24.68 1.54
C ILE A 388 2.12 -23.51 0.75
N ASN A 389 1.24 -23.83 -0.19
CA ASN A 389 0.61 -22.88 -1.10
C ASN A 389 -0.83 -22.55 -0.65
N GLN A 390 -1.07 -21.31 -0.21
CA GLN A 390 -2.39 -20.79 0.15
C GLN A 390 -3.03 -19.90 -0.93
N VAL A 391 -2.47 -19.87 -2.15
CA VAL A 391 -2.89 -18.98 -3.23
C VAL A 391 -3.53 -19.71 -4.41
N GLU A 392 -3.08 -20.93 -4.70
CA GLU A 392 -3.50 -21.68 -5.89
C GLU A 392 -4.96 -22.16 -5.81
N ILE A 393 -5.37 -22.66 -4.64
CA ILE A 393 -6.71 -23.19 -4.40
C ILE A 393 -7.48 -22.23 -3.50
N ILE A 394 -8.61 -21.75 -3.99
CA ILE A 394 -9.54 -20.92 -3.21
C ILE A 394 -10.88 -21.64 -3.20
N ASP A 395 -11.42 -21.88 -2.01
CA ASP A 395 -12.75 -22.46 -1.83
C ASP A 395 -13.35 -22.03 -0.49
N LYS A 396 -14.68 -22.15 -0.35
CA LYS A 396 -15.41 -21.88 0.89
C LYS A 396 -15.71 -23.21 1.59
N THR A 397 -14.96 -23.48 2.65
CA THR A 397 -15.14 -24.66 3.51
C THR A 397 -15.68 -24.25 4.88
N THR A 398 -16.26 -25.19 5.62
CA THR A 398 -16.70 -24.95 7.01
C THR A 398 -15.52 -24.83 7.98
N ASN A 399 -14.40 -25.50 7.70
CA ASN A 399 -13.18 -25.42 8.50
C ASN A 399 -12.44 -24.10 8.23
N GLY A 400 -11.79 -23.56 9.27
CA GLY A 400 -10.98 -22.36 9.15
C GLY A 400 -9.74 -22.59 8.30
N LEU A 401 -9.14 -23.77 8.38
CA LEU A 401 -8.04 -24.19 7.52
C LEU A 401 -8.25 -25.62 7.03
N THR A 402 -8.07 -25.83 5.73
CA THR A 402 -7.95 -27.17 5.14
C THR A 402 -6.61 -27.29 4.45
N LEU A 403 -5.84 -28.32 4.81
CA LEU A 403 -4.54 -28.64 4.24
C LEU A 403 -4.63 -29.94 3.44
N ILE A 404 -4.26 -29.83 2.17
CA ILE A 404 -4.36 -30.91 1.18
C ILE A 404 -2.93 -31.27 0.74
N PRO A 405 -2.45 -32.48 1.00
CA PRO A 405 -1.21 -32.97 0.39
C PRO A 405 -1.36 -32.99 -1.13
N PHE A 406 -0.30 -32.67 -1.88
CA PHE A 406 -0.35 -32.71 -3.35
C PHE A 406 -0.82 -34.08 -3.88
N ASP A 407 -0.37 -35.18 -3.26
CA ASP A 407 -0.69 -36.54 -3.71
C ASP A 407 -2.19 -36.88 -3.62
N GLU A 408 -2.98 -36.06 -2.92
CA GLU A 408 -4.44 -36.19 -2.82
C GLU A 408 -5.21 -35.31 -3.83
N LEU A 409 -4.51 -34.51 -4.64
CA LEU A 409 -5.16 -33.76 -5.71
C LEU A 409 -5.63 -34.69 -6.84
N PRO A 410 -6.70 -34.31 -7.57
CA PRO A 410 -7.18 -35.11 -8.70
C PRO A 410 -6.09 -35.37 -9.75
N PRO A 411 -6.16 -36.50 -10.50
CA PRO A 411 -5.17 -36.80 -11.53
C PRO A 411 -5.02 -35.68 -12.57
N GLY A 412 -3.80 -35.55 -13.11
CA GLY A 412 -3.47 -34.55 -14.13
C GLY A 412 -3.01 -33.20 -13.58
N GLN A 413 -2.92 -33.05 -12.25
CA GLN A 413 -2.21 -31.91 -11.65
C GLN A 413 -0.69 -32.16 -11.65
N GLU A 414 0.08 -31.10 -11.84
CA GLU A 414 1.53 -31.14 -11.72
C GLU A 414 1.96 -30.77 -10.30
N LYS A 415 2.87 -31.55 -9.69
CA LYS A 415 3.43 -31.22 -8.38
C LYS A 415 4.30 -29.97 -8.49
N ILE A 416 3.75 -28.84 -8.05
CA ILE A 416 4.45 -27.56 -7.95
C ILE A 416 4.70 -27.13 -6.50
N ASN A 417 4.02 -27.75 -5.53
CA ASN A 417 4.22 -27.59 -4.10
C ASN A 417 3.91 -28.90 -3.35
N ASP A 418 4.33 -29.01 -2.09
CA ASP A 418 4.01 -30.18 -1.24
C ASP A 418 2.58 -30.17 -0.72
N TYR A 419 2.09 -29.00 -0.28
CA TYR A 419 0.76 -28.85 0.30
C TYR A 419 0.02 -27.62 -0.24
N TYR A 420 -1.31 -27.74 -0.29
CA TYR A 420 -2.23 -26.66 -0.61
C TYR A 420 -3.12 -26.35 0.58
N ALA A 421 -3.21 -25.08 0.95
CA ALA A 421 -3.96 -24.61 2.11
C ALA A 421 -5.16 -23.76 1.65
N ILE A 422 -6.37 -24.29 1.80
CA ILE A 422 -7.60 -23.50 1.68
C ILE A 422 -7.76 -22.74 3.00
N ASN A 423 -7.44 -21.45 2.96
CA ASN A 423 -7.40 -20.59 4.14
C ASN A 423 -8.69 -19.76 4.26
N ASN A 424 -9.54 -20.16 5.21
CA ASN A 424 -10.78 -19.50 5.61
C ASN A 424 -10.71 -18.96 7.05
N ILE A 425 -9.49 -18.80 7.60
CA ILE A 425 -9.28 -18.32 8.96
C ILE A 425 -9.84 -16.89 9.07
N PRO A 426 -10.80 -16.63 9.99
CA PRO A 426 -11.35 -15.29 10.15
C PRO A 426 -10.25 -14.28 10.51
N THR A 427 -10.26 -13.13 9.83
CA THR A 427 -9.28 -12.07 10.05
C THR A 427 -9.65 -11.25 11.29
N ASN A 428 -9.16 -11.67 12.46
CA ASN A 428 -9.36 -10.97 13.73
C ASN A 428 -8.16 -11.16 14.67
N LEU A 429 -8.08 -10.33 15.71
CA LEU A 429 -7.00 -10.40 16.70
C LEU A 429 -7.05 -11.69 17.54
N LYS A 430 -8.22 -12.30 17.79
CA LYS A 430 -8.33 -13.56 18.53
C LYS A 430 -7.61 -14.71 17.83
N ASN A 431 -7.75 -14.82 16.51
CA ASN A 431 -7.01 -15.79 15.70
C ASN A 431 -5.53 -15.45 15.54
N THR A 432 -5.15 -14.20 15.82
CA THR A 432 -3.74 -13.74 15.81
C THR A 432 -3.05 -14.01 17.13
N TYR A 433 -3.77 -13.85 18.24
CA TYR A 433 -3.29 -14.03 19.62
C TYR A 433 -4.19 -15.01 20.39
N PRO A 434 -4.26 -16.30 19.99
CA PRO A 434 -5.22 -17.24 20.58
C PRO A 434 -5.00 -17.51 22.07
N GLU A 435 -3.81 -17.21 22.59
CA GLU A 435 -3.40 -17.46 23.98
C GLU A 435 -3.51 -16.20 24.87
N LYS A 436 -3.85 -15.03 24.30
CA LYS A 436 -3.96 -13.78 25.08
C LYS A 436 -5.39 -13.61 25.60
N GLU A 437 -5.52 -13.01 26.77
CA GLU A 437 -6.82 -12.57 27.28
C GLU A 437 -7.32 -11.36 26.48
N PHE A 438 -8.63 -11.31 26.23
CA PHE A 438 -9.29 -10.22 25.51
C PHE A 438 -10.34 -9.54 26.37
N LYS A 439 -10.44 -8.21 26.22
CA LYS A 439 -11.56 -7.42 26.74
C LYS A 439 -12.28 -6.68 25.62
N ASN A 440 -13.59 -6.53 25.79
CA ASN A 440 -14.41 -5.73 24.89
C ASN A 440 -14.36 -4.26 25.31
N TYR A 441 -14.27 -3.37 24.32
CA TYR A 441 -14.28 -1.94 24.52
C TYR A 441 -15.29 -1.29 23.58
N LYS A 442 -16.09 -0.35 24.11
CA LYS A 442 -17.00 0.47 23.32
C LYS A 442 -16.33 1.79 22.96
N LEU A 443 -16.05 1.98 21.68
CA LEU A 443 -15.53 3.23 21.14
C LEU A 443 -16.70 4.21 20.92
N ASN A 444 -16.77 5.27 21.73
CA ASN A 444 -17.70 6.37 21.49
C ASN A 444 -17.04 7.40 20.55
N LEU A 445 -17.48 7.42 19.30
CA LEU A 445 -16.91 8.28 18.27
C LEU A 445 -17.64 9.63 18.12
N ARG A 446 -18.80 9.80 18.77
CA ARG A 446 -19.66 11.01 18.65
C ARG A 446 -18.96 12.30 19.07
N ASN A 447 -17.90 12.20 19.88
CA ASN A 447 -17.10 13.34 20.32
C ASN A 447 -16.16 13.88 19.24
N PHE A 448 -15.96 13.14 18.15
CA PHE A 448 -15.17 13.58 17.01
C PHE A 448 -16.12 14.23 16.01
N ASN A 449 -16.32 15.55 16.13
CA ASN A 449 -17.24 16.37 15.31
C ASN A 449 -16.88 16.37 13.80
N LEU A 450 -16.98 15.21 13.14
CA LEU A 450 -16.57 14.92 11.78
C LEU A 450 -17.76 14.29 11.04
N GLU A 451 -18.26 14.94 9.98
CA GLU A 451 -19.52 14.53 9.32
C GLU A 451 -19.41 13.35 8.33
N THR A 452 -18.42 12.44 8.46
CA THR A 452 -18.07 11.51 7.36
C THR A 452 -17.64 10.10 7.80
N THR A 453 -17.13 9.32 6.82
CA THR A 453 -16.46 8.03 7.04
C THR A 453 -15.11 8.27 7.70
N LEU A 454 -14.84 7.52 8.77
CA LEU A 454 -13.67 7.68 9.61
C LEU A 454 -12.76 6.45 9.53
N LEU A 455 -11.47 6.69 9.71
CA LEU A 455 -10.44 5.68 9.93
C LEU A 455 -9.99 5.76 11.38
N ALA A 456 -10.45 4.81 12.20
CA ALA A 456 -9.99 4.62 13.56
C ALA A 456 -8.75 3.74 13.57
N LYS A 457 -7.63 4.28 14.04
CA LYS A 457 -6.33 3.61 14.14
C LYS A 457 -6.00 3.39 15.62
N ILE A 458 -5.84 2.14 15.99
CA ILE A 458 -5.57 1.72 17.37
C ILE A 458 -4.12 1.28 17.45
N TYR A 459 -3.37 1.89 18.34
CA TYR A 459 -1.95 1.62 18.55
C TYR A 459 -1.74 1.03 19.93
N ASN A 460 -0.81 0.09 20.07
CA ASN A 460 -0.29 -0.24 21.39
C ASN A 460 0.42 1.01 21.97
N LYS A 461 0.13 1.37 23.23
CA LYS A 461 0.59 2.63 23.84
C LYS A 461 2.11 2.66 23.99
N GLU A 462 2.73 1.56 24.41
CA GLU A 462 4.19 1.44 24.52
C GLU A 462 4.87 1.70 23.17
N GLU A 463 4.40 1.03 22.11
CA GLU A 463 4.93 1.24 20.75
C GLU A 463 4.74 2.68 20.27
N PHE A 464 3.56 3.25 20.54
CA PHE A 464 3.24 4.62 20.16
C PHE A 464 4.09 5.63 20.92
N ASP A 465 4.44 5.37 22.17
CA ASP A 465 5.27 6.30 22.94
C ASP A 465 6.72 6.33 22.47
N ILE A 466 7.22 5.23 21.93
CA ILE A 466 8.54 5.15 21.30
C ILE A 466 8.55 5.82 19.91
N TYR A 467 7.61 5.46 19.03
CA TYR A 467 7.68 5.83 17.61
C TYR A 467 6.69 6.91 17.16
N LYS A 468 5.74 7.29 18.02
CA LYS A 468 4.67 8.25 17.74
C LYS A 468 3.98 7.91 16.42
N LYS A 469 3.94 8.86 15.47
CA LYS A 469 3.28 8.70 14.17
C LYS A 469 3.92 7.62 13.27
N ASN A 470 5.12 7.13 13.58
CA ASN A 470 5.79 6.06 12.83
C ASN A 470 5.48 4.65 13.39
N ALA A 471 4.76 4.53 14.52
CA ALA A 471 4.27 3.25 15.01
C ALA A 471 3.28 2.62 14.02
N VAL A 472 3.25 1.29 13.91
CA VAL A 472 2.21 0.60 13.13
C VAL A 472 1.01 0.32 14.03
N PRO A 473 -0.23 0.67 13.63
CA PRO A 473 -1.42 0.29 14.38
C PRO A 473 -1.51 -1.22 14.63
N VAL A 474 -2.08 -1.62 15.75
CA VAL A 474 -2.51 -3.01 15.99
C VAL A 474 -3.80 -3.33 15.26
N LEU A 475 -4.61 -2.31 14.95
CA LEU A 475 -5.89 -2.46 14.28
C LEU A 475 -6.29 -1.14 13.60
N ASN A 476 -6.78 -1.23 12.37
CA ASN A 476 -7.41 -0.11 11.66
C ASN A 476 -8.85 -0.48 11.32
N LEU A 477 -9.79 0.41 11.61
CA LEU A 477 -11.22 0.19 11.41
C LEU A 477 -11.81 1.33 10.59
N LYS A 478 -12.59 0.98 9.56
CA LYS A 478 -13.48 1.91 8.88
C LYS A 478 -14.80 2.00 9.64
N THR A 479 -15.26 3.20 9.93
CA THR A 479 -16.46 3.45 10.75
C THR A 479 -17.09 4.79 10.40
N LYS A 480 -18.21 5.15 11.03
CA LYS A 480 -18.85 6.46 10.93
C LYS A 480 -18.98 7.08 12.31
N ASN A 481 -19.14 8.40 12.35
CA ASN A 481 -19.32 9.16 13.59
C ASN A 481 -20.56 8.72 14.41
N SER A 482 -21.57 8.16 13.75
CA SER A 482 -22.80 7.65 14.39
C SER A 482 -22.63 6.29 15.10
N ASP A 483 -21.56 5.55 14.83
CA ASP A 483 -21.47 4.14 15.18
C ASP A 483 -20.94 3.98 16.61
N ASP A 484 -21.67 3.22 17.43
CA ASP A 484 -21.11 2.66 18.67
C ASP A 484 -20.35 1.39 18.28
N LEU A 485 -19.01 1.48 18.26
CA LEU A 485 -18.17 0.38 17.79
C LEU A 485 -17.65 -0.44 18.97
N GLU A 486 -18.10 -1.68 19.09
CA GLU A 486 -17.56 -2.63 20.06
C GLU A 486 -16.41 -3.42 19.43
N ILE A 487 -15.27 -3.44 20.11
CA ILE A 487 -14.05 -4.11 19.66
C ILE A 487 -13.49 -5.00 20.76
N ALA A 488 -12.98 -6.16 20.39
CA ALA A 488 -12.23 -7.03 21.29
C ALA A 488 -10.73 -6.82 21.05
N LEU A 489 -10.01 -6.37 22.09
CA LEU A 489 -8.55 -6.21 22.06
C LEU A 489 -7.90 -7.10 23.12
N PRO A 490 -6.67 -7.57 22.91
CA PRO A 490 -5.87 -8.14 23.99
C PRO A 490 -5.78 -7.16 25.17
N VAL A 491 -5.63 -7.66 26.38
CA VAL A 491 -5.43 -6.78 27.55
C VAL A 491 -4.11 -6.02 27.40
N ASN A 492 -4.19 -4.68 27.30
CA ASN A 492 -3.06 -3.76 27.17
C ASN A 492 -3.53 -2.29 27.25
N ASP A 493 -2.58 -1.35 27.24
CA ASP A 493 -2.85 0.06 27.02
C ASP A 493 -2.75 0.43 25.53
N TYR A 494 -3.66 1.28 25.07
CA TYR A 494 -3.80 1.65 23.68
C TYR A 494 -3.96 3.17 23.47
N VAL A 495 -3.57 3.64 22.28
CA VAL A 495 -3.83 4.99 21.79
C VAL A 495 -4.76 4.91 20.58
N LEU A 496 -5.82 5.74 20.58
CA LEU A 496 -6.73 5.87 19.46
C LEU A 496 -6.44 7.16 18.70
N ILE A 497 -6.23 7.04 17.39
CA ILE A 497 -6.22 8.18 16.48
C ILE A 497 -7.34 8.00 15.48
N VAL A 498 -8.19 9.01 15.34
CA VAL A 498 -9.27 9.04 14.36
C VAL A 498 -8.90 10.02 13.26
N LEU A 499 -8.93 9.55 12.02
CA LEU A 499 -8.71 10.34 10.83
C LEU A 499 -10.00 10.43 10.03
N GLY A 500 -10.40 11.63 9.62
CA GLY A 500 -11.41 11.79 8.58
C GLY A 500 -10.81 11.73 7.19
N GLU A 501 -11.65 11.63 6.17
CA GLU A 501 -11.20 11.38 4.79
C GLU A 501 -10.36 12.54 4.21
N GLN A 502 -10.57 13.78 4.66
CA GLN A 502 -9.84 14.96 4.17
C GLN A 502 -8.54 15.24 4.94
N GLY A 503 -8.24 14.45 5.99
CA GLY A 503 -7.02 14.54 6.77
C GLY A 503 -7.16 15.26 8.11
N GLU A 504 -8.36 15.65 8.50
CA GLU A 504 -8.71 16.04 9.85
C GLU A 504 -8.41 14.91 10.85
N THR A 505 -7.85 15.26 12.01
CA THR A 505 -7.34 14.28 12.98
C THR A 505 -7.77 14.61 14.39
N SER A 506 -8.15 13.59 15.16
CA SER A 506 -8.33 13.70 16.60
C SER A 506 -7.70 12.50 17.32
N LYS A 507 -7.36 12.69 18.61
CA LYS A 507 -6.62 11.71 19.43
C LYS A 507 -7.38 11.46 20.74
N GLY A 508 -7.44 10.20 21.15
CA GLY A 508 -7.87 9.75 22.48
C GLY A 508 -6.95 8.66 23.03
N GLU A 509 -7.09 8.33 24.31
CA GLU A 509 -6.39 7.22 24.97
C GLU A 509 -7.40 6.17 25.45
N ILE A 510 -7.00 4.89 25.40
CA ILE A 510 -7.81 3.74 25.82
C ILE A 510 -6.93 2.88 26.74
N SER A 511 -7.38 2.61 27.97
CA SER A 511 -6.66 1.71 28.89
C SER A 511 -7.54 0.50 29.19
N LEU A 512 -7.01 -0.70 28.93
CA LEU A 512 -7.65 -1.97 29.28
C LEU A 512 -6.74 -2.66 30.30
N LYS A 513 -7.12 -2.61 31.58
CA LYS A 513 -6.41 -3.28 32.67
C LYS A 513 -7.06 -4.62 33.01
N GLU A 514 -6.28 -5.58 33.50
CA GLU A 514 -6.81 -6.78 34.17
C GLU A 514 -7.69 -6.34 35.36
N GLU A 515 -8.79 -7.05 35.62
CA GLU A 515 -9.48 -6.87 36.90
C GLU A 515 -8.63 -7.60 37.94
N ILE A 516 -8.09 -6.86 38.91
CA ILE A 516 -7.24 -7.39 39.99
C ILE A 516 -8.08 -8.19 40.97
#